data_AF-A0A8C3LQJ2-F1
#
_entry.id   AF-A0A8C3LQJ2-F1
#
_cell.length_a   1.000
_cell.length_b   1.000
_cell.length_c   1.000
_cell.angle_alpha   90.00
_cell.angle_beta   90.00
_cell.angle_gamma   90.00
#
_symmetry.space_group_name_H-M   'P 1'
#
loop_
_entity.id
_entity.type
_entity.pdbx_description
1 polymer ?
#
loop_
_entity_poly.entity_id
_entity_poly.type
_entity_poly.pdbx_seq_one_letter_code
_entity_poly.pdbx_strand_id
1 'polypeptide(L)'
;GTERAVGHHGDNLAEKILSTLPKLPGHKTDVMVNMVELTALQTPDEACSIIAPGCLAQPNSPAAKALWESFMNLKQKEAVMEARRHLVEAASRENLPIKMSMGRVTPEQLSSYVQLFKNNFKALENHCGLLQLVLAVVQTLKHPQISKWDNFLAFERLLLQTIGESEMPSVLNQLLPMIKSYSERMQDDYTCEDFFVLLVYMYSVVGEIKNGEDLDKAEEEVKKALVKAICDEPELSPLLQKITGCNSALNLTSQKATDAVDNIFKLLGDIARARMHMKQFNSVHNPGSNTNQASYKPLLKQVVEEICSADRPDSVDIEHMSSGLTDLLKTGFSMFMKVNRPHPGDHPLLIIFMVGGVTVSEVKMVKDLVATRKPNTQVDLVSRWLVNVFYSIPVEGFFD
;
A
#
# COMPACT_ATOMS: atom_id res chain seq x y z
N GLY A 1 -19.73 4.65 -7.12
CA GLY A 1 -18.40 4.54 -6.52
C GLY A 1 -17.37 4.76 -7.60
N THR A 2 -16.59 5.82 -7.50
CA THR A 2 -15.55 6.17 -8.49
C THR A 2 -14.48 5.08 -8.54
N GLU A 3 -14.27 4.50 -9.72
CA GLU A 3 -13.10 3.67 -9.98
C GLU A 3 -11.85 4.57 -9.88
N ARG A 4 -10.78 4.06 -9.26
CA ARG A 4 -9.55 4.82 -9.04
C ARG A 4 -8.54 4.49 -10.14
N ALA A 5 -7.76 5.50 -10.52
CA ALA A 5 -6.69 5.36 -11.49
C ALA A 5 -5.55 4.44 -11.01
N VAL A 6 -5.41 4.18 -9.69
CA VAL A 6 -4.55 3.11 -9.12
C VAL A 6 -5.21 2.66 -7.81
N GLY A 7 -5.25 1.36 -7.51
CA GLY A 7 -5.99 0.85 -6.33
C GLY A 7 -5.15 0.48 -5.12
N HIS A 8 -3.83 0.32 -5.25
CA HIS A 8 -2.96 -0.04 -4.12
C HIS A 8 -2.45 1.17 -3.34
N HIS A 9 -2.62 2.39 -3.87
CA HIS A 9 -2.23 3.64 -3.24
C HIS A 9 -3.44 4.38 -2.69
N GLY A 10 -3.51 4.49 -1.37
CA GLY A 10 -4.44 5.39 -0.71
C GLY A 10 -3.96 6.82 -0.75
N ASP A 11 -4.76 7.72 -1.34
CA ASP A 11 -4.64 9.17 -1.14
C ASP A 11 -4.98 9.61 0.32
N ASN A 12 -5.12 8.65 1.24
CA ASN A 12 -5.44 8.88 2.63
C ASN A 12 -4.15 9.12 3.44
N LEU A 13 -4.27 9.88 4.52
CA LEU A 13 -3.11 10.32 5.28
C LEU A 13 -2.53 9.19 6.15
N ALA A 14 -3.37 8.25 6.60
CA ALA A 14 -2.93 7.12 7.41
C ALA A 14 -1.91 6.23 6.67
N GLU A 15 -2.17 5.95 5.40
CA GLU A 15 -1.28 5.13 4.57
C GLU A 15 0.06 5.82 4.30
N LYS A 16 0.05 7.14 4.06
CA LYS A 16 1.28 7.94 3.95
C LYS A 16 2.10 7.91 5.23
N ILE A 17 1.45 8.02 6.40
CA ILE A 17 2.12 7.96 7.70
C ILE A 17 2.77 6.59 7.90
N LEU A 18 2.01 5.51 7.71
CA LEU A 18 2.48 4.14 7.93
C LEU A 18 3.59 3.74 6.95
N SER A 19 3.62 4.33 5.75
CA SER A 19 4.63 4.06 4.72
C SER A 19 5.91 4.88 4.89
N THR A 20 5.82 6.06 5.49
CA THR A 20 6.93 7.01 5.59
C THR A 20 7.68 6.90 6.92
N LEU A 21 6.96 6.71 8.03
CA LEU A 21 7.57 6.71 9.35
C LEU A 21 8.13 5.33 9.72
N PRO A 22 9.25 5.27 10.48
CA PRO A 22 9.85 4.00 10.86
C PRO A 22 8.95 3.21 11.80
N LYS A 23 9.01 1.87 11.74
CA LYS A 23 8.17 0.99 12.57
C LYS A 23 8.50 1.13 14.06
N LEU A 24 7.47 1.11 14.89
CA LEU A 24 7.63 1.07 16.34
C LEU A 24 8.22 -0.30 16.76
N PRO A 25 9.36 -0.36 17.48
CA PRO A 25 9.99 -1.62 17.85
C PRO A 25 9.04 -2.58 18.58
N GLY A 26 8.99 -3.83 18.14
CA GLY A 26 8.07 -4.84 18.69
C GLY A 26 6.64 -4.78 18.15
N HIS A 27 6.30 -3.78 17.34
CA HIS A 27 4.98 -3.63 16.73
C HIS A 27 5.04 -3.88 15.22
N LYS A 28 3.92 -4.38 14.67
CA LYS A 28 3.78 -4.68 13.23
C LYS A 28 2.91 -3.68 12.48
N THR A 29 2.10 -2.90 13.21
CA THR A 29 1.05 -2.03 12.65
C THR A 29 1.14 -0.59 13.15
N ASP A 30 2.22 -0.24 13.84
CA ASP A 30 2.43 1.09 14.42
C ASP A 30 3.81 1.62 14.06
N VAL A 31 3.97 2.94 14.11
CA VAL A 31 5.17 3.66 13.72
C VAL A 31 5.67 4.53 14.87
N MET A 32 6.96 4.82 14.85
CA MET A 32 7.59 5.73 15.77
C MET A 32 7.26 7.16 15.36
N VAL A 33 6.64 7.89 16.29
CA VAL A 33 6.48 9.33 16.15
C VAL A 33 7.61 10.02 16.91
N ASN A 34 8.41 10.84 16.25
CA ASN A 34 9.43 11.63 16.92
C ASN A 34 8.76 12.70 17.82
N MET A 35 9.01 12.63 19.12
CA MET A 35 8.39 13.52 20.11
C MET A 35 9.25 14.74 20.46
N VAL A 36 10.43 14.91 19.82
CA VAL A 36 11.42 15.93 20.21
C VAL A 36 10.86 17.35 20.24
N GLU A 37 9.93 17.69 19.32
CA GLU A 37 9.29 19.02 19.26
C GLU A 37 8.53 19.39 20.54
N LEU A 38 8.10 18.39 21.33
CA LEU A 38 7.42 18.57 22.62
C LEU A 38 8.37 18.53 23.82
N THR A 39 9.66 18.34 23.60
CA THR A 39 10.67 18.24 24.66
C THR A 39 11.57 19.46 24.67
N ALA A 40 12.30 19.68 25.77
CA ALA A 40 13.35 20.69 25.85
C ALA A 40 14.61 20.34 25.03
N LEU A 41 14.72 19.11 24.53
CA LEU A 41 15.89 18.64 23.78
C LEU A 41 15.94 19.31 22.39
N GLN A 42 17.13 19.73 22.00
CA GLN A 42 17.45 20.16 20.63
C GLN A 42 18.42 19.14 20.06
N THR A 43 18.04 18.46 18.99
CA THR A 43 18.91 17.49 18.30
C THR A 43 19.24 18.03 16.91
N PRO A 44 20.53 18.19 16.57
CA PRO A 44 20.95 18.66 15.25
C PRO A 44 20.90 17.58 14.16
N ASP A 45 20.60 16.33 14.52
CA ASP A 45 20.63 15.18 13.61
C ASP A 45 19.20 14.71 13.26
N GLU A 46 18.88 14.64 11.96
CA GLU A 46 17.62 14.09 11.44
C GLU A 46 17.53 12.58 11.68
N ALA A 47 18.67 11.89 11.82
CA ALA A 47 18.78 10.45 12.04
C ALA A 47 18.75 10.04 13.52
N CYS A 48 18.44 10.95 14.43
CA CYS A 48 18.57 10.69 15.87
C CYS A 48 17.78 9.44 16.29
N SER A 49 18.47 8.52 16.98
CA SER A 49 17.88 7.34 17.60
C SER A 49 16.74 7.78 18.52
N ILE A 50 15.50 7.57 18.10
CA ILE A 50 14.32 8.00 18.85
C ILE A 50 14.29 7.18 20.15
N ILE A 51 14.67 7.81 21.26
CA ILE A 51 14.83 7.13 22.57
C ILE A 51 13.46 6.77 23.16
N ALA A 52 12.48 7.66 23.02
CA ALA A 52 11.12 7.49 23.52
C ALA A 52 10.12 7.90 22.44
N PRO A 53 9.82 7.01 21.46
CA PRO A 53 8.88 7.31 20.40
C PRO A 53 7.43 7.41 20.92
N GLY A 54 6.66 8.28 20.29
CA GLY A 54 5.20 8.19 20.32
C GLY A 54 4.68 7.09 19.39
N CYS A 55 3.38 6.87 19.42
CA CYS A 55 2.64 5.85 18.68
C CYS A 55 1.30 6.39 18.16
N LEU A 56 0.76 5.73 17.14
CA LEU A 56 -0.53 6.07 16.54
C LEU A 56 -1.71 5.49 17.32
N ALA A 57 -1.51 4.35 17.98
CA ALA A 57 -2.56 3.67 18.72
C ALA A 57 -2.94 4.42 20.01
N GLN A 58 -4.06 5.12 20.00
CA GLN A 58 -4.54 5.95 21.12
C GLN A 58 -5.93 5.50 21.61
N PRO A 59 -6.07 4.28 22.19
CA PRO A 59 -7.38 3.69 22.51
C PRO A 59 -8.16 4.46 23.57
N ASN A 60 -7.46 5.13 24.48
CA ASN A 60 -8.06 5.84 25.61
C ASN A 60 -8.46 7.29 25.29
N SER A 61 -8.17 7.79 24.08
CA SER A 61 -8.47 9.16 23.67
C SER A 61 -9.51 9.17 22.56
N PRO A 62 -10.80 9.48 22.85
CA PRO A 62 -11.84 9.58 21.84
C PRO A 62 -11.51 10.59 20.74
N ALA A 63 -10.86 11.70 21.09
CA ALA A 63 -10.44 12.72 20.14
C ALA A 63 -9.35 12.23 19.18
N ALA A 64 -8.36 11.48 19.70
CA ALA A 64 -7.33 10.87 18.87
C ALA A 64 -7.90 9.75 17.98
N LYS A 65 -8.80 8.92 18.51
CA LYS A 65 -9.49 7.90 17.73
C LYS A 65 -10.28 8.49 16.57
N ALA A 66 -11.08 9.53 16.82
CA ALA A 66 -11.82 10.23 15.78
C ALA A 66 -10.89 10.85 14.72
N LEU A 67 -9.76 11.44 15.15
CA LEU A 67 -8.79 11.99 14.21
C LEU A 67 -8.12 10.91 13.35
N TRP A 68 -7.76 9.77 13.95
CA TRP A 68 -7.18 8.63 13.24
C TRP A 68 -8.17 8.04 12.22
N GLU A 69 -9.45 7.93 12.59
CA GLU A 69 -10.52 7.56 11.66
C GLU A 69 -10.63 8.57 10.50
N SER A 70 -10.53 9.88 10.76
CA SER A 70 -10.48 10.90 9.71
C SER A 70 -9.27 10.72 8.78
N PHE A 71 -8.10 10.32 9.29
CA PHE A 71 -6.90 10.08 8.47
C PHE A 71 -7.05 8.88 7.52
N MET A 72 -7.81 7.87 7.91
CA MET A 72 -8.17 6.75 7.04
C MET A 72 -9.25 7.13 6.03
N ASN A 73 -10.22 7.95 6.44
CA ASN A 73 -11.43 8.19 5.66
C ASN A 73 -11.38 9.41 4.73
N LEU A 74 -10.56 10.42 5.02
CA LEU A 74 -10.47 11.65 4.23
C LEU A 74 -9.27 11.67 3.29
N LYS A 75 -9.31 12.55 2.28
CA LYS A 75 -8.14 12.83 1.43
C LYS A 75 -7.09 13.60 2.24
N GLN A 76 -5.82 13.51 1.85
CA GLN A 76 -4.71 14.19 2.53
C GLN A 76 -5.02 15.65 2.92
N LYS A 77 -5.50 16.49 1.99
CA LYS A 77 -5.79 17.92 2.29
C LYS A 77 -6.86 18.10 3.37
N GLU A 78 -7.92 17.31 3.31
CA GLU A 78 -9.03 17.33 4.27
C GLU A 78 -8.59 16.79 5.63
N ALA A 79 -7.86 15.68 5.65
CA ALA A 79 -7.29 15.09 6.85
C ALA A 79 -6.33 16.06 7.58
N VAL A 80 -5.50 16.80 6.84
CA VAL A 80 -4.61 17.83 7.41
C VAL A 80 -5.40 19.01 7.99
N MET A 81 -6.50 19.42 7.34
CA MET A 81 -7.41 20.43 7.91
C MET A 81 -8.06 19.94 9.20
N GLU A 82 -8.43 18.66 9.26
CA GLU A 82 -9.02 18.05 10.44
C GLU A 82 -8.02 17.95 11.61
N ALA A 83 -6.76 17.60 11.31
CA ALA A 83 -5.66 17.65 12.28
C ALA A 83 -5.53 19.06 12.90
N ARG A 84 -5.57 20.09 12.04
CA ARG A 84 -5.55 21.48 12.49
C ARG A 84 -6.76 21.82 13.36
N ARG A 85 -7.97 21.42 12.95
CA ARG A 85 -9.21 21.68 13.70
C ARG A 85 -9.13 21.12 15.12
N HIS A 86 -8.80 19.84 15.25
CA HIS A 86 -8.66 19.19 16.56
C HIS A 86 -7.58 19.85 17.43
N LEU A 87 -6.44 20.22 16.82
CA LEU A 87 -5.35 20.88 17.53
C LEU A 87 -5.75 22.27 18.04
N VAL A 88 -6.47 23.05 17.24
CA VAL A 88 -6.99 24.37 17.63
C VAL A 88 -8.00 24.24 18.77
N GLU A 89 -8.90 23.24 18.70
CA GLU A 89 -9.86 22.97 19.77
C GLU A 89 -9.19 22.57 21.07
N ALA A 90 -8.17 21.71 21.03
CA ALA A 90 -7.37 21.35 22.20
C ALA A 90 -6.65 22.58 22.79
N ALA A 91 -6.01 23.39 21.94
CA ALA A 91 -5.30 24.59 22.38
C ALA A 91 -6.26 25.61 23.02
N SER A 92 -7.46 25.76 22.47
CA SER A 92 -8.49 26.65 23.02
C SER A 92 -9.02 26.17 24.38
N ARG A 93 -9.17 24.85 24.59
CA ARG A 93 -9.61 24.27 25.88
C ARG A 93 -8.58 24.51 26.98
N GLU A 94 -7.31 24.52 26.62
CA GLU A 94 -6.19 24.72 27.54
C GLU A 94 -5.77 26.21 27.65
N ASN A 95 -6.54 27.13 27.05
CA ASN A 95 -6.29 28.58 27.02
C ASN A 95 -4.89 28.96 26.48
N LEU A 96 -4.38 28.21 25.50
CA LEU A 96 -3.09 28.48 24.87
C LEU A 96 -3.19 29.63 23.84
N PRO A 97 -2.13 30.44 23.65
CA PRO A 97 -2.16 31.61 22.79
C PRO A 97 -2.08 31.24 21.29
N ILE A 98 -3.16 30.70 20.75
CA ILE A 98 -3.23 30.28 19.36
C ILE A 98 -3.63 31.43 18.42
N LYS A 99 -2.79 31.71 17.42
CA LYS A 99 -3.11 32.67 16.36
C LYS A 99 -3.80 31.94 15.22
N MET A 100 -5.09 32.21 15.01
CA MET A 100 -5.82 31.66 13.88
C MET A 100 -5.39 32.35 12.58
N SER A 101 -4.81 31.62 11.64
CA SER A 101 -4.55 32.11 10.28
C SER A 101 -5.51 31.49 9.27
N MET A 102 -6.20 32.30 8.49
CA MET A 102 -7.05 31.79 7.40
C MET A 102 -6.15 31.42 6.22
N GLY A 103 -6.16 30.16 5.78
CA GLY A 103 -5.33 29.74 4.65
C GLY A 103 -4.98 28.25 4.62
N ARG A 104 -4.15 27.87 3.64
CA ARG A 104 -3.63 26.51 3.47
C ARG A 104 -2.84 26.10 4.71
N VAL A 105 -3.13 24.90 5.21
CA VAL A 105 -2.44 24.32 6.37
C VAL A 105 -1.07 23.79 5.92
N THR A 106 0.00 24.26 6.55
CA THR A 106 1.37 23.80 6.31
C THR A 106 1.90 23.00 7.50
N PRO A 107 2.89 22.10 7.31
CA PRO A 107 3.48 21.36 8.41
C PRO A 107 4.17 22.28 9.45
N GLU A 108 4.74 23.42 9.03
CA GLU A 108 5.32 24.43 9.91
C GLU A 108 4.26 25.05 10.82
N GLN A 109 3.07 25.30 10.27
CA GLN A 109 1.95 25.81 11.05
C GLN A 109 1.51 24.81 12.13
N LEU A 110 1.32 23.55 11.76
CA LEU A 110 0.95 22.49 12.71
C LEU A 110 2.01 22.34 13.80
N SER A 111 3.29 22.32 13.42
CA SER A 111 4.42 22.30 14.37
C SER A 111 4.37 23.48 15.35
N SER A 112 4.12 24.70 14.86
CA SER A 112 4.03 25.90 15.71
C SER A 112 2.90 25.80 16.75
N TYR A 113 1.78 25.16 16.41
CA TYR A 113 0.66 24.96 17.33
C TYR A 113 0.94 23.84 18.33
N VAL A 114 1.59 22.75 17.91
CA VAL A 114 2.03 21.67 18.81
C VAL A 114 3.01 22.20 19.85
N GLN A 115 3.94 23.07 19.46
CA GLN A 115 4.93 23.66 20.38
C GLN A 115 4.32 24.51 21.50
N LEU A 116 3.08 25.02 21.35
CA LEU A 116 2.39 25.74 22.43
C LEU A 116 2.14 24.87 23.66
N PHE A 117 2.08 23.54 23.49
CA PHE A 117 1.84 22.59 24.58
C PHE A 117 3.12 22.24 25.36
N LYS A 118 4.31 22.50 24.81
CA LYS A 118 5.62 22.04 25.32
C LYS A 118 5.86 22.31 26.82
N ASN A 119 5.41 23.45 27.33
CA ASN A 119 5.63 23.85 28.73
C ASN A 119 4.40 23.61 29.64
N ASN A 120 3.30 23.10 29.10
CA ASN A 120 2.08 22.83 29.85
C ASN A 120 1.89 21.31 29.99
N PHE A 121 2.51 20.74 31.02
CA PHE A 121 2.49 19.29 31.27
C PHE A 121 1.08 18.70 31.40
N LYS A 122 0.14 19.45 32.00
CA LYS A 122 -1.25 19.02 32.12
C LYS A 122 -1.92 18.92 30.75
N ALA A 123 -1.72 19.93 29.89
CA ALA A 123 -2.24 19.91 28.53
C ALA A 123 -1.58 18.81 27.69
N LEU A 124 -0.27 18.55 27.88
CA LEU A 124 0.43 17.45 27.23
C LEU A 124 -0.16 16.11 27.62
N GLU A 125 -0.39 15.86 28.90
CA GLU A 125 -0.98 14.61 29.40
C GLU A 125 -2.41 14.42 28.85
N ASN A 126 -3.24 15.46 28.92
CA ASN A 126 -4.63 15.43 28.45
C ASN A 126 -4.77 15.20 26.93
N HIS A 127 -3.83 15.74 26.14
CA HIS A 127 -3.89 15.74 24.68
C HIS A 127 -2.78 14.93 24.01
N CYS A 128 -2.05 14.11 24.76
CA CYS A 128 -0.87 13.40 24.28
C CYS A 128 -1.12 12.62 22.99
N GLY A 129 -2.20 11.84 22.95
CA GLY A 129 -2.53 11.03 21.77
C GLY A 129 -2.89 11.87 20.54
N LEU A 130 -3.55 13.01 20.73
CA LEU A 130 -3.82 13.94 19.63
C LEU A 130 -2.52 14.54 19.09
N LEU A 131 -1.64 15.00 19.99
CA LEU A 131 -0.37 15.61 19.61
C LEU A 131 0.55 14.62 18.89
N GLN A 132 0.57 13.35 19.30
CA GLN A 132 1.29 12.29 18.60
C GLN A 132 0.80 12.11 17.16
N LEU A 133 -0.51 12.06 16.94
CA LEU A 133 -1.07 11.96 15.59
C LEU A 133 -0.74 13.19 14.73
N VAL A 134 -0.82 14.40 15.28
CA VAL A 134 -0.45 15.62 14.56
C VAL A 134 1.04 15.65 14.23
N LEU A 135 1.91 15.25 15.17
CA LEU A 135 3.35 15.16 14.93
C LEU A 135 3.68 14.14 13.84
N ALA A 136 2.98 12.99 13.80
CA ALA A 136 3.11 12.02 12.73
C ALA A 136 2.80 12.64 11.35
N VAL A 137 1.74 13.45 11.27
CA VAL A 137 1.39 14.20 10.05
C VAL A 137 2.51 15.18 9.68
N VAL A 138 3.00 15.98 10.63
CA VAL A 138 4.07 16.96 10.39
C VAL A 138 5.32 16.28 9.85
N GLN A 139 5.75 15.19 10.47
CA GLN A 139 6.93 14.41 10.06
C GLN A 139 6.74 13.81 8.67
N THR A 140 5.57 13.21 8.41
CA THR A 140 5.24 12.63 7.11
C THR A 140 5.27 13.67 5.99
N LEU A 141 4.70 14.87 6.23
CA LEU A 141 4.65 15.93 5.23
C LEU A 141 6.00 16.62 4.98
N LYS A 142 6.90 16.59 5.96
CA LYS A 142 8.26 17.13 5.83
C LYS A 142 9.24 16.11 5.24
N HIS A 143 8.87 14.83 5.19
CA HIS A 143 9.79 13.77 4.77
C HIS A 143 10.14 13.87 3.28
N PRO A 144 11.43 13.82 2.89
CA PRO A 144 11.84 13.91 1.49
C PRO A 144 11.20 12.85 0.59
N GLN A 145 10.86 11.67 1.14
CA GLN A 145 10.23 10.60 0.35
C GLN A 145 8.81 10.92 -0.12
N ILE A 146 8.13 11.93 0.43
CA ILE A 146 6.74 12.23 0.01
C ILE A 146 6.66 12.70 -1.44
N SER A 147 7.67 13.43 -1.94
CA SER A 147 7.75 13.84 -3.34
C SER A 147 8.04 12.64 -4.25
N LYS A 148 8.96 11.77 -3.84
CA LYS A 148 9.24 10.50 -4.54
C LYS A 148 7.99 9.64 -4.65
N TRP A 149 7.18 9.61 -3.59
CA TRP A 149 5.90 8.89 -3.56
C TRP A 149 4.88 9.46 -4.54
N ASP A 150 4.68 10.78 -4.56
CA ASP A 150 3.75 11.44 -5.48
C ASP A 150 4.20 11.24 -6.95
N ASN A 151 5.51 11.26 -7.22
CA ASN A 151 6.08 10.96 -8.54
C ASN A 151 5.86 9.50 -8.96
N PHE A 152 6.08 8.56 -8.05
CA PHE A 152 5.87 7.14 -8.32
C PHE A 152 4.40 6.85 -8.63
N LEU A 153 3.48 7.41 -7.85
CA LEU A 153 2.03 7.28 -8.11
C LEU A 153 1.63 7.89 -9.46
N ALA A 154 2.21 9.03 -9.84
CA ALA A 154 1.98 9.62 -11.15
C ALA A 154 2.48 8.70 -12.28
N PHE A 155 3.63 8.05 -12.07
CA PHE A 155 4.19 7.11 -13.01
C PHE A 155 3.34 5.85 -13.14
N GLU A 156 2.86 5.26 -12.04
CA GLU A 156 1.95 4.12 -12.10
C GLU A 156 0.65 4.42 -12.85
N ARG A 157 0.10 5.63 -12.70
CA ARG A 157 -1.07 6.08 -13.47
C ARG A 157 -0.76 6.13 -14.97
N LEU A 158 0.41 6.63 -15.33
CA LEU A 158 0.88 6.65 -16.72
C LEU A 158 1.06 5.22 -17.26
N LEU A 159 1.67 4.33 -16.50
CA LEU A 159 1.85 2.93 -16.88
C LEU A 159 0.51 2.24 -17.06
N LEU A 160 -0.45 2.45 -16.15
CA LEU A 160 -1.79 1.86 -16.26
C LEU A 160 -2.51 2.34 -17.53
N GLN A 161 -2.41 3.63 -17.86
CA GLN A 161 -2.97 4.16 -19.10
C GLN A 161 -2.29 3.56 -20.33
N THR A 162 -0.96 3.43 -20.29
CA THR A 162 -0.17 2.88 -21.40
C THR A 162 -0.49 1.41 -21.65
N ILE A 163 -0.69 0.60 -20.59
CA ILE A 163 -1.11 -0.81 -20.72
C ILE A 163 -2.47 -0.93 -21.44
N GLY A 164 -3.37 0.05 -21.26
CA GLY A 164 -4.67 0.06 -21.95
C GLY A 164 -4.59 0.46 -23.43
N GLU A 165 -3.57 1.23 -23.82
CA GLU A 165 -3.40 1.79 -25.17
C GLU A 165 -2.36 1.03 -26.02
N SER A 166 -1.40 0.36 -25.39
CA SER A 166 -0.22 -0.25 -26.01
C SER A 166 0.09 -1.63 -25.43
N GLU A 167 0.87 -2.42 -26.17
CA GLU A 167 1.34 -3.74 -25.73
C GLU A 167 2.49 -3.60 -24.71
N MET A 168 2.72 -4.64 -23.89
CA MET A 168 3.77 -4.66 -22.86
C MET A 168 5.17 -4.21 -23.31
N PRO A 169 5.67 -4.55 -24.52
CA PRO A 169 6.98 -4.10 -24.97
C PRO A 169 7.13 -2.57 -24.95
N SER A 170 6.06 -1.84 -25.28
CA SER A 170 6.05 -0.38 -25.27
C SER A 170 6.25 0.17 -23.86
N VAL A 171 5.63 -0.47 -22.86
CA VAL A 171 5.70 -0.07 -21.45
C VAL A 171 7.10 -0.35 -20.89
N LEU A 172 7.69 -1.50 -21.23
CA LEU A 172 9.06 -1.84 -20.85
C LEU A 172 10.09 -0.87 -21.45
N ASN A 173 9.91 -0.49 -22.71
CA ASN A 173 10.77 0.49 -23.39
C ASN A 173 10.68 1.90 -22.78
N GLN A 174 9.54 2.27 -22.17
CA GLN A 174 9.41 3.52 -21.42
C GLN A 174 10.16 3.47 -20.08
N LEU A 175 10.25 2.30 -19.46
CA LEU A 175 10.93 2.08 -18.18
C LEU A 175 12.46 2.01 -18.34
N LEU A 176 12.94 1.46 -19.46
CA LEU A 176 14.36 1.29 -19.77
C LEU A 176 15.24 2.55 -19.54
N PRO A 177 14.92 3.76 -20.06
CA PRO A 177 15.75 4.94 -19.86
C PRO A 177 15.78 5.45 -18.40
N MET A 178 14.89 4.97 -17.54
CA MET A 178 14.83 5.34 -16.13
C MET A 178 15.78 4.49 -15.29
N ILE A 179 16.15 3.29 -15.76
CA ILE A 179 17.09 2.41 -15.07
C ILE A 179 18.50 2.96 -15.26
N LYS A 180 19.01 3.61 -14.21
CA LYS A 180 20.34 4.23 -14.18
C LYS A 180 21.29 3.45 -13.28
N SER A 181 22.57 3.45 -13.64
CA SER A 181 23.63 2.94 -12.76
C SER A 181 23.77 3.80 -11.50
N TYR A 182 24.41 3.28 -10.44
CA TYR A 182 24.65 4.05 -9.21
C TYR A 182 25.32 5.40 -9.45
N SER A 183 26.34 5.45 -10.32
CA SER A 183 27.07 6.69 -10.62
C SER A 183 26.26 7.75 -11.36
N GLU A 184 25.17 7.37 -12.03
CA GLU A 184 24.34 8.26 -12.84
C GLU A 184 23.07 8.72 -12.10
N ARG A 185 22.80 8.14 -10.92
CA ARG A 185 21.60 8.43 -10.14
C ARG A 185 21.73 9.73 -9.33
N MET A 186 20.69 10.54 -9.41
CA MET A 186 20.44 11.67 -8.51
C MET A 186 19.61 11.21 -7.30
N GLN A 187 19.52 12.05 -6.26
CA GLN A 187 18.80 11.72 -5.02
C GLN A 187 17.31 11.35 -5.24
N ASP A 188 16.68 11.92 -6.27
CA ASP A 188 15.28 11.68 -6.61
C ASP A 188 15.07 10.50 -7.58
N ASP A 189 16.15 9.89 -8.09
CA ASP A 189 16.05 8.76 -9.00
C ASP A 189 15.63 7.46 -8.28
N TYR A 190 15.13 6.50 -9.06
CA TYR A 190 14.66 5.21 -8.57
C TYR A 190 15.80 4.21 -8.36
N THR A 191 15.65 3.37 -7.35
CA THR A 191 16.54 2.25 -7.04
C THR A 191 16.12 0.99 -7.81
N CYS A 192 16.98 -0.03 -7.82
CA CYS A 192 16.62 -1.33 -8.40
C CYS A 192 15.37 -1.94 -7.75
N GLU A 193 15.19 -1.74 -6.44
CA GLU A 193 14.02 -2.22 -5.70
C GLU A 193 12.74 -1.52 -6.13
N ASP A 194 12.80 -0.20 -6.35
CA ASP A 194 11.67 0.59 -6.87
C ASP A 194 11.22 0.04 -8.24
N PHE A 195 12.17 -0.34 -9.11
CA PHE A 195 11.85 -0.97 -10.39
C PHE A 195 11.25 -2.36 -10.25
N PHE A 196 11.69 -3.17 -9.29
CA PHE A 196 11.04 -4.46 -9.03
C PHE A 196 9.59 -4.28 -8.58
N VAL A 197 9.29 -3.28 -7.75
CA VAL A 197 7.91 -2.96 -7.36
C VAL A 197 7.08 -2.55 -8.58
N LEU A 198 7.61 -1.68 -9.45
CA LEU A 198 6.94 -1.29 -10.70
C LEU A 198 6.67 -2.48 -11.62
N LEU A 199 7.65 -3.36 -11.80
CA LEU A 199 7.52 -4.54 -12.65
C LEU A 199 6.48 -5.51 -12.09
N VAL A 200 6.50 -5.77 -10.77
CA VAL A 200 5.46 -6.58 -10.11
C VAL A 200 4.08 -5.96 -10.35
N TYR A 201 3.93 -4.65 -10.18
CA TYR A 201 2.68 -3.96 -10.46
C TYR A 201 2.25 -4.15 -11.92
N MET A 202 3.12 -3.85 -12.89
CA MET A 202 2.82 -3.95 -14.32
C MET A 202 2.39 -5.37 -14.73
N TYR A 203 3.18 -6.38 -14.38
CA TYR A 203 2.86 -7.78 -14.72
C TYR A 203 1.63 -8.28 -13.95
N SER A 204 1.36 -7.75 -12.74
CA SER A 204 0.12 -8.06 -12.03
C SER A 204 -1.12 -7.47 -12.68
N VAL A 205 -0.99 -6.35 -13.42
CA VAL A 205 -2.12 -5.63 -14.01
C VAL A 205 -2.46 -6.16 -15.40
N VAL A 206 -1.45 -6.35 -16.27
CA VAL A 206 -1.65 -6.69 -17.68
C VAL A 206 -2.42 -8.00 -17.88
N GLY A 207 -2.24 -8.98 -17.00
CA GLY A 207 -2.86 -10.30 -17.15
C GLY A 207 -2.18 -11.13 -18.24
N GLU A 208 -2.95 -11.78 -19.11
CA GLU A 208 -2.40 -12.66 -20.14
C GLU A 208 -1.61 -11.88 -21.20
N ILE A 209 -0.28 -12.03 -21.16
CA ILE A 209 0.64 -11.40 -22.11
C ILE A 209 0.80 -12.32 -23.33
N LYS A 210 0.69 -11.78 -24.54
CA LYS A 210 1.01 -12.50 -25.76
C LYS A 210 2.52 -12.63 -25.90
N ASN A 211 3.01 -13.86 -25.93
CA ASN A 211 4.42 -14.12 -26.23
C ASN A 211 4.72 -13.68 -27.67
N GLY A 212 5.86 -13.00 -27.85
CA GLY A 212 6.31 -12.54 -29.15
C GLY A 212 7.75 -12.04 -29.09
N GLU A 213 8.45 -12.07 -30.24
CA GLU A 213 9.86 -11.69 -30.31
C GLU A 213 10.12 -10.27 -29.80
N ASP A 214 9.17 -9.36 -29.95
CA ASP A 214 9.31 -7.97 -29.49
C ASP A 214 9.23 -7.84 -27.98
N LEU A 215 8.43 -8.70 -27.32
CA LEU A 215 8.41 -8.80 -25.86
C LEU A 215 9.71 -9.37 -25.34
N ASP A 216 10.18 -10.48 -25.92
CA ASP A 216 11.44 -11.11 -25.51
C ASP A 216 12.60 -10.12 -25.63
N LYS A 217 12.65 -9.34 -26.73
CA LYS A 217 13.66 -8.27 -26.90
C LYS A 217 13.56 -7.19 -25.82
N ALA A 218 12.36 -6.67 -25.56
CA ALA A 218 12.15 -5.61 -24.57
C ALA A 218 12.48 -6.08 -23.15
N GLU A 219 12.08 -7.30 -22.77
CA GLU A 219 12.45 -7.91 -21.49
C GLU A 219 13.97 -8.04 -21.38
N GLU A 220 14.64 -8.57 -22.40
CA GLU A 220 16.11 -8.73 -22.40
C GLU A 220 16.87 -7.40 -22.27
N GLU A 221 16.36 -6.31 -22.85
CA GLU A 221 16.96 -4.97 -22.67
C GLU A 221 16.80 -4.47 -21.24
N VAL A 222 15.61 -4.60 -20.64
CA VAL A 222 15.36 -4.22 -19.25
C VAL A 222 16.18 -5.08 -18.28
N LYS A 223 16.27 -6.39 -18.50
CA LYS A 223 17.10 -7.30 -17.71
C LYS A 223 18.56 -6.87 -17.73
N LYS A 224 19.13 -6.57 -18.90
CA LYS A 224 20.52 -6.10 -19.02
C LYS A 224 20.75 -4.80 -18.27
N ALA A 225 19.82 -3.85 -18.35
CA ALA A 225 19.89 -2.59 -17.61
C ALA A 225 19.87 -2.81 -16.09
N LEU A 226 18.99 -3.71 -15.59
CA LEU A 226 18.91 -4.06 -14.18
C LEU A 226 20.17 -4.79 -13.71
N VAL A 227 20.67 -5.78 -14.45
CA VAL A 227 21.90 -6.51 -14.11
C VAL A 227 23.06 -5.54 -13.96
N LYS A 228 23.20 -4.60 -14.91
CA LYS A 228 24.23 -3.54 -14.82
C LYS A 228 24.02 -2.69 -13.56
N ALA A 229 22.82 -2.18 -13.35
CA ALA A 229 22.52 -1.32 -12.20
C ALA A 229 22.80 -2.00 -10.85
N ILE A 230 22.47 -3.29 -10.72
CA ILE A 230 22.72 -4.09 -9.50
C ILE A 230 24.22 -4.34 -9.31
N CYS A 231 24.96 -4.65 -10.38
CA CYS A 231 26.41 -4.87 -10.30
C CYS A 231 27.18 -3.59 -9.95
N ASP A 232 26.64 -2.43 -10.33
CA ASP A 232 27.22 -1.13 -10.04
C ASP A 232 26.88 -0.62 -8.62
N GLU A 233 26.05 -1.34 -7.83
CA GLU A 233 25.72 -0.94 -6.45
C GLU A 233 26.94 -1.09 -5.52
N PRO A 234 27.33 -0.04 -4.78
CA PRO A 234 28.45 -0.11 -3.85
C PRO A 234 28.13 -1.02 -2.65
N GLU A 235 26.87 -1.03 -2.21
CA GLU A 235 26.37 -1.85 -1.12
C GLU A 235 25.04 -2.49 -1.53
N LEU A 236 24.90 -3.79 -1.25
CA LEU A 236 23.66 -4.50 -1.53
C LEU A 236 22.67 -4.29 -0.40
N SER A 237 21.48 -3.81 -0.74
CA SER A 237 20.35 -3.76 0.19
C SER A 237 19.96 -5.18 0.64
N PRO A 238 19.24 -5.33 1.78
CA PRO A 238 18.80 -6.65 2.25
C PRO A 238 17.98 -7.44 1.23
N LEU A 239 17.18 -6.77 0.40
CA LEU A 239 16.41 -7.43 -0.66
C LEU A 239 17.33 -7.94 -1.78
N LEU A 240 18.28 -7.12 -2.23
CA LEU A 240 19.26 -7.53 -3.24
C LEU A 240 20.14 -8.67 -2.74
N GLN A 241 20.54 -8.66 -1.47
CA GLN A 241 21.28 -9.77 -0.87
C GLN A 241 20.47 -11.07 -0.90
N LYS A 242 19.16 -11.02 -0.57
CA LYS A 242 18.28 -12.20 -0.62
C LYS A 242 18.06 -12.70 -2.04
N ILE A 243 17.77 -11.80 -2.99
CA ILE A 243 17.45 -12.16 -4.37
C ILE A 243 18.68 -12.71 -5.10
N THR A 244 19.87 -12.16 -4.84
CA THR A 244 21.12 -12.59 -5.48
C THR A 244 21.84 -13.70 -4.71
N GLY A 245 21.44 -13.99 -3.48
CA GLY A 245 22.14 -14.91 -2.58
C GLY A 245 23.55 -14.44 -2.19
N CYS A 246 23.84 -13.13 -2.29
CA CYS A 246 25.15 -12.55 -2.04
C CYS A 246 25.13 -11.62 -0.83
N ASN A 247 26.00 -11.86 0.15
CA ASN A 247 26.06 -11.05 1.38
C ASN A 247 26.76 -9.69 1.19
N SER A 248 27.40 -9.45 0.04
CA SER A 248 28.12 -8.20 -0.24
C SER A 248 28.31 -8.01 -1.75
N ALA A 249 28.46 -6.75 -2.18
CA ALA A 249 28.70 -6.39 -3.58
C ALA A 249 29.96 -7.08 -4.15
N LEU A 250 31.01 -7.25 -3.34
CA LEU A 250 32.25 -7.95 -3.75
C LEU A 250 32.04 -9.42 -4.18
N ASN A 251 30.99 -10.08 -3.68
CA ASN A 251 30.69 -11.48 -3.97
C ASN A 251 29.70 -11.64 -5.14
N LEU A 252 29.15 -10.52 -5.61
CA LEU A 252 28.19 -10.47 -6.70
C LEU A 252 28.97 -10.48 -8.02
N THR A 253 28.75 -11.53 -8.81
CA THR A 253 29.23 -11.59 -10.19
C THR A 253 28.11 -11.20 -11.13
N SER A 254 28.46 -10.72 -12.33
CA SER A 254 27.48 -10.43 -13.38
C SER A 254 26.59 -11.65 -13.67
N GLN A 255 27.15 -12.87 -13.66
CA GLN A 255 26.35 -14.09 -13.85
C GLN A 255 25.30 -14.28 -12.75
N LYS A 256 25.66 -14.11 -11.46
CA LYS A 256 24.69 -14.25 -10.37
C LYS A 256 23.59 -13.20 -10.43
N ALA A 257 23.94 -11.96 -10.82
CA ALA A 257 22.96 -10.90 -11.03
C ALA A 257 22.02 -11.26 -12.20
N THR A 258 22.55 -11.77 -13.31
CA THR A 258 21.76 -12.28 -14.44
C THR A 258 20.81 -13.38 -14.01
N ASP A 259 21.32 -14.43 -13.34
CA ASP A 259 20.49 -15.55 -12.88
C ASP A 259 19.37 -15.07 -11.95
N ALA A 260 19.65 -14.12 -11.07
CA ALA A 260 18.66 -13.54 -10.16
C ALA A 260 17.58 -12.73 -10.89
N VAL A 261 17.98 -11.88 -11.84
CA VAL A 261 17.06 -11.08 -12.66
C VAL A 261 16.22 -11.98 -13.58
N ASP A 262 16.80 -13.01 -14.19
CA ASP A 262 16.06 -13.99 -14.99
C ASP A 262 15.00 -14.74 -14.16
N ASN A 263 15.35 -15.12 -12.94
CA ASN A 263 14.39 -15.72 -12.02
C ASN A 263 13.25 -14.75 -11.67
N ILE A 264 13.54 -13.46 -11.47
CA ILE A 264 12.51 -12.44 -11.26
C ILE A 264 11.56 -12.38 -12.46
N PHE A 265 12.08 -12.26 -13.68
CA PHE A 265 11.22 -12.19 -14.89
C PHE A 265 10.39 -13.45 -15.10
N LYS A 266 10.92 -14.62 -14.76
CA LYS A 266 10.13 -15.85 -14.73
C LYS A 266 8.95 -15.75 -13.74
N LEU A 267 9.20 -15.28 -12.52
CA LEU A 267 8.16 -15.07 -11.51
C LEU A 267 7.16 -14.00 -11.94
N LEU A 268 7.60 -12.92 -12.60
CA LEU A 268 6.71 -11.90 -13.17
C LEU A 268 5.78 -12.50 -14.23
N GLY A 269 6.29 -13.39 -15.09
CA GLY A 269 5.48 -14.13 -16.04
C GLY A 269 4.46 -15.07 -15.36
N ASP A 270 4.81 -15.68 -14.22
CA ASP A 270 3.86 -16.47 -13.41
C ASP A 270 2.78 -15.58 -12.79
N ILE A 271 3.14 -14.38 -12.29
CA ILE A 271 2.19 -13.38 -11.75
C ILE A 271 1.18 -12.95 -12.82
N ALA A 272 1.65 -12.66 -14.03
CA ALA A 272 0.80 -12.28 -15.15
C ALA A 272 -0.24 -13.37 -15.49
N ARG A 273 0.16 -14.63 -15.39
CA ARG A 273 -0.70 -15.80 -15.65
C ARG A 273 -1.54 -16.25 -14.46
N ALA A 274 -1.35 -15.68 -13.27
CA ALA A 274 -1.99 -16.14 -12.03
C ALA A 274 -3.53 -16.14 -12.10
N ARG A 275 -4.12 -15.28 -12.92
CA ARG A 275 -5.58 -15.17 -13.09
C ARG A 275 -6.12 -15.78 -14.39
N MET A 276 -5.28 -16.45 -15.18
CA MET A 276 -5.66 -17.03 -16.48
C MET A 276 -6.80 -18.05 -16.38
N HIS A 277 -6.89 -18.78 -15.27
CA HIS A 277 -7.92 -19.80 -15.06
C HIS A 277 -9.23 -19.25 -14.48
N MET A 278 -9.25 -17.99 -14.04
CA MET A 278 -10.46 -17.32 -13.55
C MET A 278 -11.33 -16.90 -14.74
N LYS A 279 -12.64 -17.06 -14.63
CA LYS A 279 -13.56 -16.71 -15.73
C LYS A 279 -14.08 -15.28 -15.62
N GLN A 280 -14.44 -14.86 -14.42
CA GLN A 280 -14.98 -13.55 -14.12
C GLN A 280 -13.91 -12.60 -13.57
N PHE A 281 -12.98 -13.11 -12.77
CA PHE A 281 -11.96 -12.31 -12.11
C PHE A 281 -10.59 -12.32 -12.83
N ASN A 282 -10.56 -12.61 -14.14
CA ASN A 282 -9.29 -12.71 -14.89
C ASN A 282 -8.55 -11.37 -15.03
N SER A 283 -9.28 -10.25 -15.09
CA SER A 283 -8.71 -8.92 -15.27
C SER A 283 -8.93 -8.04 -14.05
N VAL A 284 -7.88 -7.31 -13.67
CA VAL A 284 -7.92 -6.21 -12.69
C VAL A 284 -7.72 -4.85 -13.36
N HIS A 285 -7.53 -4.84 -14.67
CA HIS A 285 -7.34 -3.66 -15.50
C HIS A 285 -8.64 -3.34 -16.24
N ASN A 286 -9.11 -2.11 -16.06
CA ASN A 286 -10.16 -1.53 -16.87
C ASN A 286 -9.49 -0.51 -17.82
N PRO A 287 -9.47 -0.75 -19.14
CA PRO A 287 -8.78 0.13 -20.11
C PRO A 287 -9.41 1.51 -20.23
N GLY A 288 -10.57 1.75 -19.62
CA GLY A 288 -11.30 3.01 -19.73
C GLY A 288 -12.05 3.14 -21.05
N SER A 289 -12.48 4.35 -21.36
CA SER A 289 -13.16 4.71 -22.62
C SER A 289 -12.74 6.12 -23.04
N ASN A 290 -13.19 6.60 -24.20
CA ASN A 290 -12.90 7.98 -24.64
C ASN A 290 -13.31 9.08 -23.62
N THR A 291 -14.16 8.74 -22.64
CA THR A 291 -14.63 9.65 -21.58
C THR A 291 -14.04 9.34 -20.20
N ASN A 292 -13.44 8.16 -20.00
CA ASN A 292 -12.99 7.66 -18.70
C ASN A 292 -11.56 7.14 -18.79
N GLN A 293 -10.69 7.60 -17.89
CA GLN A 293 -9.30 7.10 -17.80
C GLN A 293 -9.27 5.62 -17.45
N ALA A 294 -8.16 4.95 -17.80
CA ALA A 294 -7.90 3.60 -17.35
C ALA A 294 -7.94 3.52 -15.82
N SER A 295 -8.51 2.44 -15.30
CA SER A 295 -8.73 2.27 -13.87
C SER A 295 -8.30 0.88 -13.42
N TYR A 296 -7.87 0.80 -12.16
CA TYR A 296 -7.50 -0.46 -11.53
C TYR A 296 -8.65 -0.92 -10.64
N LYS A 297 -9.13 -2.14 -10.88
CA LYS A 297 -10.19 -2.79 -10.11
C LYS A 297 -9.61 -3.97 -9.32
N PRO A 298 -9.25 -3.77 -8.04
CA PRO A 298 -8.61 -4.82 -7.24
C PRO A 298 -9.47 -6.08 -7.17
N LEU A 299 -8.84 -7.26 -7.17
CA LEU A 299 -9.52 -8.54 -7.06
C LEU A 299 -10.45 -8.60 -5.83
N LEU A 300 -9.98 -8.12 -4.68
CA LEU A 300 -10.78 -8.06 -3.45
C LEU A 300 -12.06 -7.22 -3.64
N LYS A 301 -11.99 -6.13 -4.40
CA LYS A 301 -13.18 -5.33 -4.73
C LYS A 301 -14.18 -6.14 -5.55
N GLN A 302 -13.70 -6.88 -6.55
CA GLN A 302 -14.55 -7.69 -7.43
C GLN A 302 -15.27 -8.80 -6.63
N VAL A 303 -14.52 -9.50 -5.78
CA VAL A 303 -15.06 -10.55 -4.89
C VAL A 303 -16.12 -10.00 -3.94
N VAL A 304 -15.85 -8.88 -3.26
CA VAL A 304 -16.83 -8.29 -2.33
C VAL A 304 -18.03 -7.71 -3.08
N GLU A 305 -17.85 -7.15 -4.27
CA GLU A 305 -18.96 -6.67 -5.10
C GLU A 305 -19.92 -7.79 -5.50
N GLU A 306 -19.39 -8.97 -5.81
CA GLU A 306 -20.16 -10.16 -6.13
C GLU A 306 -20.90 -10.72 -4.91
N ILE A 307 -20.19 -10.90 -3.79
CA ILE A 307 -20.79 -11.39 -2.53
C ILE A 307 -21.92 -10.47 -2.04
N CYS A 308 -21.72 -9.16 -2.18
CA CYS A 308 -22.69 -8.13 -1.77
C CYS A 308 -23.71 -7.78 -2.86
N SER A 309 -23.68 -8.44 -4.03
CA SER A 309 -24.64 -8.15 -5.11
C SER A 309 -26.07 -8.56 -4.72
N ALA A 310 -27.05 -7.72 -5.07
CA ALA A 310 -28.47 -8.02 -4.89
C ALA A 310 -28.96 -9.09 -5.88
N ASP A 311 -28.36 -9.11 -7.07
CA ASP A 311 -28.76 -9.99 -8.19
C ASP A 311 -28.35 -11.45 -7.97
N ARG A 312 -27.49 -11.73 -6.98
CA ARG A 312 -27.01 -13.06 -6.60
C ARG A 312 -26.59 -13.90 -7.82
N PRO A 313 -25.63 -13.44 -8.63
CA PRO A 313 -25.15 -14.22 -9.76
C PRO A 313 -24.56 -15.55 -9.27
N ASP A 314 -24.68 -16.59 -10.08
CA ASP A 314 -23.99 -17.87 -9.82
C ASP A 314 -22.48 -17.59 -9.80
N SER A 315 -21.83 -17.78 -8.65
CA SER A 315 -20.41 -17.48 -8.49
C SER A 315 -19.55 -18.56 -9.15
N VAL A 316 -18.92 -18.23 -10.27
CA VAL A 316 -18.16 -19.21 -11.08
C VAL A 316 -16.74 -19.39 -10.54
N ASP A 317 -16.13 -18.31 -10.05
CA ASP A 317 -14.76 -18.32 -9.54
C ASP A 317 -14.70 -18.45 -8.00
N ILE A 318 -15.82 -18.31 -7.29
CA ILE A 318 -15.90 -18.53 -5.84
C ILE A 318 -16.39 -19.95 -5.59
N GLU A 319 -15.44 -20.84 -5.29
CA GLU A 319 -15.72 -22.23 -4.99
C GLU A 319 -16.18 -22.42 -3.53
N HIS A 320 -17.29 -23.14 -3.36
CA HIS A 320 -17.75 -23.58 -2.06
C HIS A 320 -17.09 -24.92 -1.68
N MET A 321 -16.30 -24.92 -0.62
CA MET A 321 -15.72 -26.12 -0.01
C MET A 321 -16.51 -26.53 1.23
N SER A 322 -17.26 -27.63 1.17
CA SER A 322 -17.90 -28.22 2.34
C SER A 322 -16.94 -29.16 3.07
N SER A 323 -16.62 -28.86 4.34
CA SER A 323 -15.72 -29.67 5.18
C SER A 323 -16.46 -30.59 6.17
N GLY A 324 -17.62 -31.12 5.78
CA GLY A 324 -18.45 -31.98 6.64
C GLY A 324 -18.32 -33.48 6.31
N LEU A 325 -18.31 -34.34 7.34
CA LEU A 325 -18.41 -35.82 7.24
C LEU A 325 -19.58 -36.30 6.35
N THR A 326 -20.63 -35.50 6.20
CA THR A 326 -21.78 -35.77 5.33
C THR A 326 -21.47 -35.71 3.84
N ASP A 327 -20.37 -35.06 3.42
CA ASP A 327 -20.04 -34.89 2.01
C ASP A 327 -19.35 -36.11 1.40
N LEU A 328 -18.65 -36.92 2.22
CA LEU A 328 -18.13 -38.24 1.83
C LEU A 328 -19.24 -39.25 1.51
N LEU A 329 -20.45 -39.06 2.05
CA LEU A 329 -21.63 -39.86 1.71
C LEU A 329 -22.41 -39.26 0.53
N LYS A 330 -22.30 -37.95 0.30
CA LYS A 330 -22.95 -37.26 -0.83
C LYS A 330 -22.19 -37.40 -2.14
N THR A 331 -20.88 -37.59 -2.15
CA THR A 331 -20.11 -37.81 -3.39
C THR A 331 -20.59 -39.03 -4.19
N GLY A 332 -21.19 -40.05 -3.56
CA GLY A 332 -21.78 -41.21 -4.25
C GLY A 332 -23.21 -40.99 -4.80
N PHE A 333 -23.96 -40.03 -4.27
CA PHE A 333 -25.37 -39.79 -4.62
C PHE A 333 -25.63 -38.41 -5.28
N SER A 334 -24.65 -37.50 -5.28
CA SER A 334 -24.82 -36.09 -5.68
C SER A 334 -24.54 -35.80 -7.15
N MET A 335 -24.40 -36.82 -8.01
CA MET A 335 -24.24 -36.61 -9.46
C MET A 335 -25.54 -36.13 -10.15
N PHE A 336 -26.69 -36.13 -9.47
CA PHE A 336 -28.01 -35.91 -10.08
C PHE A 336 -28.89 -34.81 -9.44
N MET A 337 -28.44 -34.10 -8.40
CA MET A 337 -29.20 -32.96 -7.85
C MET A 337 -28.36 -31.69 -7.83
N LYS A 338 -28.87 -30.63 -8.46
CA LYS A 338 -28.38 -29.27 -8.33
C LYS A 338 -28.73 -28.77 -6.92
N VAL A 339 -27.97 -29.20 -5.91
CA VAL A 339 -28.13 -28.77 -4.53
C VAL A 339 -27.75 -27.30 -4.46
N ASN A 340 -28.67 -26.42 -4.03
CA ASN A 340 -28.39 -25.01 -3.82
C ASN A 340 -27.21 -24.87 -2.86
N ARG A 341 -26.07 -24.38 -3.37
CA ARG A 341 -24.90 -24.10 -2.58
C ARG A 341 -25.16 -22.82 -1.77
N PRO A 342 -24.80 -22.78 -0.48
CA PRO A 342 -24.98 -21.57 0.31
C PRO A 342 -24.10 -20.46 -0.28
N HIS A 343 -24.68 -19.27 -0.48
CA HIS A 343 -23.94 -18.13 -0.97
C HIS A 343 -23.31 -17.39 0.21
N PRO A 344 -22.05 -16.90 0.14
CA PRO A 344 -21.42 -16.18 1.26
C PRO A 344 -22.28 -15.00 1.76
N GLY A 345 -23.01 -14.37 0.85
CA GLY A 345 -23.93 -13.28 1.14
C GLY A 345 -25.22 -13.66 1.88
N ASP A 346 -25.50 -14.93 2.15
CA ASP A 346 -26.66 -15.38 2.94
C ASP A 346 -26.42 -15.29 4.46
N HIS A 347 -25.17 -15.06 4.88
CA HIS A 347 -24.79 -15.02 6.29
C HIS A 347 -24.62 -13.58 6.80
N PRO A 348 -24.98 -13.31 8.07
CA PRO A 348 -24.84 -11.99 8.68
C PRO A 348 -23.38 -11.64 9.03
N LEU A 349 -22.47 -12.62 9.02
CA LEU A 349 -21.05 -12.45 9.26
C LEU A 349 -20.28 -12.99 8.05
N LEU A 350 -19.42 -12.15 7.47
CA LEU A 350 -18.48 -12.50 6.41
C LEU A 350 -17.06 -12.32 6.93
N ILE A 351 -16.28 -13.41 6.93
CA ILE A 351 -14.87 -13.39 7.31
C ILE A 351 -14.05 -13.51 6.03
N ILE A 352 -13.17 -12.54 5.77
CA ILE A 352 -12.26 -12.55 4.62
C ILE A 352 -10.84 -12.70 5.16
N PHE A 353 -10.19 -13.81 4.84
CA PHE A 353 -8.79 -14.05 5.23
C PHE A 353 -7.85 -13.79 4.04
N MET A 354 -7.03 -12.75 4.16
CA MET A 354 -6.04 -12.34 3.16
C MET A 354 -4.68 -12.98 3.43
N VAL A 355 -4.22 -13.80 2.50
CA VAL A 355 -2.87 -14.36 2.49
C VAL A 355 -1.92 -13.35 1.83
N GLY A 356 -0.76 -13.10 2.43
CA GLY A 356 0.25 -12.15 1.92
C GLY A 356 0.15 -10.75 2.54
N GLY A 357 -1.05 -10.29 2.87
CA GLY A 357 -1.26 -9.04 3.59
C GLY A 357 -2.48 -8.27 3.10
N VAL A 358 -2.78 -7.16 3.75
CA VAL A 358 -3.83 -6.22 3.33
C VAL A 358 -3.37 -4.79 3.54
N THR A 359 -3.76 -3.88 2.65
CA THR A 359 -3.49 -2.44 2.77
C THR A 359 -4.62 -1.71 3.51
N VAL A 360 -4.31 -0.52 4.05
CA VAL A 360 -5.34 0.35 4.67
C VAL A 360 -6.43 0.74 3.66
N SER A 361 -6.04 0.99 2.42
CA SER A 361 -6.98 1.31 1.34
C SER A 361 -7.93 0.17 1.00
N GLU A 362 -7.46 -1.08 1.03
CA GLU A 362 -8.32 -2.25 0.84
C GLU A 362 -9.30 -2.43 1.99
N VAL A 363 -8.85 -2.28 3.24
CA VAL A 363 -9.72 -2.36 4.42
C VAL A 363 -10.84 -1.33 4.33
N LYS A 364 -10.50 -0.09 3.99
CA LYS A 364 -11.49 0.97 3.77
C LYS A 364 -12.44 0.64 2.62
N MET A 365 -11.91 0.17 1.49
CA MET A 365 -12.71 -0.17 0.32
C MET A 365 -13.75 -1.25 0.63
N VAL A 366 -13.37 -2.30 1.37
CA VAL A 366 -14.31 -3.32 1.85
C VAL A 366 -15.37 -2.72 2.78
N LYS A 367 -14.93 -1.93 3.77
CA LYS A 367 -15.84 -1.26 4.72
C LYS A 367 -16.90 -0.40 4.01
N ASP A 368 -16.47 0.47 3.09
CA ASP A 368 -17.35 1.38 2.36
C ASP A 368 -18.32 0.63 1.44
N LEU A 369 -17.83 -0.42 0.76
CA LEU A 369 -18.62 -1.23 -0.16
C LEU A 369 -19.73 -2.01 0.56
N VAL A 370 -19.38 -2.64 1.68
CA VAL A 370 -20.32 -3.41 2.51
C VAL A 370 -21.35 -2.48 3.14
N ALA A 371 -20.93 -1.35 3.71
CA ALA A 371 -21.84 -0.36 4.29
C ALA A 371 -22.86 0.16 3.26
N THR A 372 -22.45 0.27 1.99
CA THR A 372 -23.31 0.73 0.90
C THR A 372 -24.26 -0.36 0.40
N ARG A 373 -23.79 -1.59 0.23
CA ARG A 373 -24.55 -2.66 -0.44
C ARG A 373 -25.28 -3.62 0.50
N LYS A 374 -24.72 -3.90 1.69
CA LYS A 374 -25.26 -4.80 2.71
C LYS A 374 -24.97 -4.28 4.13
N PRO A 375 -25.68 -3.23 4.60
CA PRO A 375 -25.41 -2.61 5.91
C PRO A 375 -25.67 -3.54 7.11
N ASN A 376 -26.44 -4.62 6.92
CA ASN A 376 -26.76 -5.59 7.97
C ASN A 376 -25.73 -6.75 8.06
N THR A 377 -24.66 -6.72 7.27
CA THR A 377 -23.61 -7.73 7.28
C THR A 377 -22.39 -7.21 8.03
N GLN A 378 -21.97 -7.93 9.07
CA GLN A 378 -20.68 -7.72 9.70
C GLN A 378 -19.58 -8.32 8.82
N VAL A 379 -18.48 -7.58 8.63
CA VAL A 379 -17.33 -8.04 7.85
C VAL A 379 -16.06 -7.94 8.67
N ASP A 380 -15.42 -9.08 8.88
CA ASP A 380 -14.13 -9.18 9.56
C ASP A 380 -13.06 -9.49 8.52
N LEU A 381 -12.15 -8.54 8.29
CA LEU A 381 -11.02 -8.69 7.37
C LEU A 381 -9.78 -9.05 8.19
N VAL A 382 -9.22 -10.23 7.93
CA VAL A 382 -8.11 -10.81 8.69
C VAL A 382 -6.93 -11.02 7.75
N SER A 383 -5.73 -10.66 8.18
CA SER A 383 -4.50 -10.92 7.43
C SER A 383 -3.34 -11.21 8.38
N ARG A 384 -2.26 -11.79 7.84
CA ARG A 384 -1.00 -11.96 8.61
C ARG A 384 -0.26 -10.63 8.79
N TRP A 385 -0.40 -9.72 7.84
CA TRP A 385 0.35 -8.46 7.78
C TRP A 385 -0.55 -7.32 7.29
N LEU A 386 -0.37 -6.15 7.90
CA LEU A 386 -0.77 -4.89 7.28
C LEU A 386 0.41 -4.44 6.41
N VAL A 387 0.20 -4.38 5.09
CA VAL A 387 1.27 -4.10 4.13
C VAL A 387 1.14 -2.69 3.58
N ASN A 388 2.29 -2.09 3.29
CA ASN A 388 2.43 -0.78 2.65
C ASN A 388 3.24 -0.97 1.36
N VAL A 389 2.90 -0.25 0.31
CA VAL A 389 3.41 -0.53 -1.06
C VAL A 389 4.90 -0.27 -1.21
N PHE A 390 5.49 0.70 -0.49
CA PHE A 390 6.88 1.12 -0.74
C PHE A 390 7.92 0.69 0.27
N TYR A 391 7.56 0.51 1.53
CA TYR A 391 8.56 0.24 2.55
C TYR A 391 8.03 -0.77 3.55
N SER A 392 8.73 -1.90 3.61
CA SER A 392 8.45 -3.08 4.41
C SER A 392 7.45 -4.07 3.80
N ILE A 393 7.81 -4.66 2.66
CA ILE A 393 7.69 -6.11 2.62
C ILE A 393 8.77 -6.60 3.61
N PRO A 394 8.43 -7.14 4.79
CA PRO A 394 9.43 -7.86 5.55
C PRO A 394 9.96 -8.94 4.60
N VAL A 395 11.25 -8.85 4.30
CA VAL A 395 12.00 -9.75 3.41
C VAL A 395 11.77 -11.23 3.81
N GLU A 396 11.29 -11.48 5.02
CA GLU A 396 10.84 -12.77 5.56
C GLU A 396 9.59 -13.39 4.87
N GLY A 397 8.82 -12.66 4.05
CA GLY A 397 7.49 -13.14 3.65
C GLY A 397 7.29 -13.68 2.23
N PHE A 398 8.23 -13.48 1.29
CA PHE A 398 7.98 -13.77 -0.13
C PHE A 398 8.53 -15.13 -0.63
N PHE A 399 9.32 -15.83 0.18
CA PHE A 399 10.06 -17.02 -0.26
C PHE A 399 10.09 -18.18 0.76
N ASP A 400 9.17 -18.18 1.73
CA ASP A 400 8.97 -19.31 2.65
C ASP A 400 7.73 -20.12 2.27
#